data_AF-A0A0E3ZF09-F1
#
_entry.id   AF-A0A0E3ZF09-F1
#
_cell.length_a   1.000
_cell.length_b   1.000
_cell.length_c   1.000
_cell.angle_alpha   90.00
_cell.angle_beta   90.00
_cell.angle_gamma   90.00
#
_symmetry.space_group_name_H-M   'P 1'
#
loop_
_entity.id
_entity.type
_entity.pdbx_description
1 polymer ?
#
loop_
_entity_poly.entity_id
_entity_poly.type
_entity_poly.pdbx_seq_one_letter_code
_entity_poly.pdbx_strand_id
1 'polypeptide(L)'
;MWCIEIMKRITIDKLNIYQKYGGDNDGFARAGKEVEKQKLNSEDWALIDELIQSLELISNGLASGDFAKKTLSRLAEMADEQAYRQLTKV
;
A
#
# COMPACT_ATOMS: atom_id res chain seq x y z
N MET A 1 14.45 -19.49 18.96
CA MET A 1 14.45 -18.01 18.92
C MET A 1 14.70 -17.60 17.48
N TRP A 2 13.65 -17.54 16.67
CA TRP A 2 13.75 -17.07 15.29
C TRP A 2 13.43 -15.58 15.33
N CYS A 3 14.42 -14.74 15.03
CA CYS A 3 14.14 -13.35 14.65
C CYS A 3 13.32 -13.43 13.36
N ILE A 4 12.01 -13.31 13.49
CA ILE A 4 11.13 -13.01 12.36
C ILE A 4 11.56 -11.61 11.93
N GLU A 5 12.40 -11.54 10.91
CA GLU A 5 12.54 -10.33 10.14
C GLU A 5 11.13 -9.96 9.69
N ILE A 6 10.56 -8.88 10.23
CA ILE A 6 9.21 -8.45 9.90
C ILE A 6 9.29 -7.95 8.45
N MET A 7 9.14 -8.87 7.50
CA MET A 7 9.07 -8.55 6.09
C MET A 7 7.84 -7.66 5.90
N LYS A 8 8.07 -6.38 5.66
CA LYS A 8 7.02 -5.42 5.37
C LYS A 8 6.36 -5.81 4.05
N ARG A 9 5.04 -5.95 4.08
CA ARG A 9 4.25 -6.39 2.93
C ARG A 9 4.13 -5.29 1.89
N ILE A 10 4.00 -4.04 2.32
CA ILE A 10 3.99 -2.86 1.45
C ILE A 10 5.37 -2.22 1.49
N THR A 11 6.02 -2.15 0.33
CA THR A 11 7.33 -1.53 0.20
C THR A 11 7.29 -0.35 -0.76
N ILE A 12 8.30 0.52 -0.69
CA ILE A 12 8.41 1.65 -1.61
C ILE A 12 8.46 1.20 -3.08
N ASP A 13 9.12 0.08 -3.37
CA ASP A 13 9.17 -0.52 -4.71
C ASP A 13 7.77 -0.89 -5.23
N LYS A 14 6.95 -1.51 -4.38
CA LYS A 14 5.56 -1.88 -4.72
C LYS A 14 4.71 -0.64 -4.97
N LEU A 15 4.84 0.39 -4.13
CA LEU A 15 4.14 1.66 -4.33
C LEU A 15 4.56 2.38 -5.61
N ASN A 16 5.85 2.37 -5.95
CA ASN A 16 6.34 2.96 -7.19
C ASN A 16 5.76 2.25 -8.43
N ILE A 17 5.65 0.91 -8.39
CA ILE A 17 4.97 0.15 -9.45
C ILE A 17 3.49 0.54 -9.51
N TYR A 18 2.77 0.53 -8.38
CA TYR A 18 1.36 0.90 -8.33
C TYR A 18 1.12 2.31 -8.92
N GLN A 19 1.94 3.28 -8.53
CA GLN A 19 1.86 4.67 -9.02
C GLN A 19 2.22 4.82 -10.49
N LYS A 20 3.19 4.06 -11.00
CA LYS A 20 3.56 4.06 -12.42
C LYS A 20 2.37 3.73 -13.33
N TYR A 21 1.47 2.87 -12.85
CA TYR A 21 0.23 2.51 -13.55
C TYR A 21 -0.99 3.31 -13.08
N GLY A 22 -0.81 4.32 -12.21
CA GLY A 22 -1.88 5.21 -11.77
C GLY A 22 -3.02 4.51 -11.03
N GLY A 23 -2.75 3.38 -10.37
CA GLY A 23 -3.78 2.55 -9.75
C GLY A 23 -4.63 1.72 -10.72
N ASP A 24 -4.35 1.75 -12.03
CA ASP A 24 -5.03 0.91 -13.03
C ASP A 24 -4.49 -0.54 -13.00
N ASN A 25 -5.16 -1.40 -12.21
CA ASN A 25 -4.81 -2.82 -12.10
C ASN A 25 -4.91 -3.56 -13.44
N ASP A 26 -5.92 -3.25 -14.25
CA ASP A 26 -6.11 -3.89 -15.56
C ASP A 26 -5.03 -3.44 -16.55
N GLY A 27 -4.64 -2.16 -16.49
CA GLY A 27 -3.49 -1.63 -17.20
C GLY A 27 -2.20 -2.35 -16.80
N PHE A 28 -1.96 -2.53 -15.50
CA PHE A 28 -0.81 -3.28 -15.00
C PHE A 28 -0.82 -4.75 -15.40
N ALA A 29 -1.96 -5.45 -15.28
CA ALA A 29 -2.06 -6.85 -15.66
C ALA A 29 -1.71 -7.07 -17.14
N ARG A 30 -2.17 -6.16 -18.02
CA ARG A 30 -1.96 -6.23 -19.47
C ARG A 30 -0.56 -5.78 -19.91
N ALA A 31 -0.07 -4.67 -19.37
CA ALA A 31 1.15 -4.00 -19.86
C ALA A 31 2.34 -4.07 -18.90
N GLY A 32 2.16 -4.63 -17.70
CA GLY A 32 3.19 -4.79 -16.67
C GLY A 32 4.37 -5.63 -17.12
N LYS A 33 5.60 -5.20 -16.79
CA LYS A 33 6.79 -6.01 -17.02
C LYS A 33 6.78 -7.23 -16.10
N GLU A 34 7.33 -8.36 -16.55
CA GLU A 34 7.40 -9.58 -15.73
C GLU A 34 8.11 -9.37 -14.39
N VAL A 35 9.19 -8.58 -14.37
CA VAL A 35 9.90 -8.22 -13.13
C VAL A 35 9.05 -7.39 -12.17
N GLU A 36 8.08 -6.61 -12.68
CA GLU A 36 7.15 -5.84 -11.85
C GLU A 36 6.05 -6.74 -11.31
N LYS A 37 5.52 -7.65 -12.15
CA LYS A 37 4.52 -8.66 -11.76
C LYS A 37 5.03 -9.65 -10.71
N GLN A 38 6.32 -9.98 -10.76
CA GLN A 38 6.97 -10.79 -9.71
C GLN A 38 7.09 -10.04 -8.38
N LYS A 39 7.17 -8.70 -8.40
CA LYS A 39 7.28 -7.86 -7.20
C LYS A 39 5.93 -7.48 -6.61
N LEU A 40 4.92 -7.22 -7.44
CA LEU A 40 3.61 -6.76 -7.03
C LEU A 40 2.53 -7.72 -7.57
N ASN A 41 2.03 -8.58 -6.69
CA ASN A 41 0.93 -9.48 -7.00
C ASN A 41 -0.43 -8.79 -6.79
N SER A 42 -1.51 -9.47 -7.20
CA SER A 42 -2.88 -8.93 -7.11
C SER A 42 -3.36 -8.68 -5.69
N GLU A 43 -2.93 -9.48 -4.70
CA GLU A 43 -3.32 -9.27 -3.30
C GLU A 43 -2.66 -8.02 -2.72
N ASP A 44 -1.38 -7.84 -3.01
CA ASP A 44 -0.63 -6.65 -2.59
C ASP A 44 -1.16 -5.40 -3.30
N TRP A 45 -1.59 -5.52 -4.55
CA TRP A 45 -2.28 -4.45 -5.27
C TRP A 45 -3.58 -4.04 -4.55
N ALA A 46 -4.47 -5.00 -4.29
CA ALA A 46 -5.73 -4.76 -3.62
C ALA A 46 -5.53 -4.14 -2.22
N LEU A 47 -4.49 -4.56 -1.51
CA LEU A 47 -4.13 -4.00 -0.22
C LEU A 47 -3.67 -2.54 -0.30
N ILE A 48 -2.83 -2.19 -1.29
CA ILE A 48 -2.41 -0.80 -1.53
C ILE A 48 -3.65 0.05 -1.84
N ASP A 49 -4.53 -0.46 -2.70
CA ASP A 49 -5.75 0.22 -3.13
C ASP A 49 -6.69 0.50 -1.93
N GLU A 50 -6.94 -0.51 -1.10
CA GLU A 50 -7.74 -0.39 0.13
C GLU A 50 -7.16 0.67 1.08
N LEU A 51 -5.83 0.67 1.27
CA LEU A 51 -5.14 1.60 2.16
C LEU A 51 -5.22 3.03 1.63
N ILE A 52 -5.02 3.26 0.33
CA ILE A 52 -5.12 4.58 -0.29
C ILE A 52 -6.53 5.13 -0.12
N GLN A 53 -7.56 4.36 -0.47
CA GLN A 53 -8.97 4.77 -0.30
C GLN A 53 -9.29 5.08 1.17
N SER A 54 -8.80 4.25 2.10
CA SER A 54 -9.00 4.48 3.53
C SER A 54 -8.32 5.77 4.02
N LEU A 55 -7.13 6.08 3.51
CA LEU A 55 -6.41 7.31 3.82
C LEU A 55 -7.11 8.54 3.24
N GLU A 56 -7.69 8.44 2.05
CA GLU A 56 -8.50 9.51 1.45
C GLU A 56 -9.75 9.81 2.27
N LEU A 57 -10.43 8.79 2.81
CA LEU A 57 -11.55 8.99 3.72
C LEU A 57 -11.12 9.72 5.00
N ILE A 58 -9.94 9.38 5.54
CA ILE A 58 -9.37 10.01 6.73
C ILE A 58 -9.01 11.47 6.44
N SER A 59 -8.30 11.75 5.34
CA SER A 59 -7.86 13.10 4.98
C SER A 59 -9.04 14.03 4.70
N ASN A 60 -10.14 13.50 4.16
CA ASN A 60 -11.37 14.25 3.90
C ASN A 60 -12.29 14.39 5.13
N GLY A 61 -11.90 13.87 6.30
CA GLY A 61 -12.72 13.92 7.52
C GLY A 61 -14.00 13.08 7.45
N LEU A 62 -14.05 12.10 6.53
CA LEU A 62 -15.19 11.21 6.31
C LEU A 62 -15.09 9.92 7.15
N ALA A 63 -13.97 9.72 7.85
CA ALA A 63 -13.73 8.58 8.71
C ALA A 63 -14.00 8.88 10.20
N SER A 64 -14.45 7.86 10.94
CA SER A 64 -14.49 7.94 12.40
C SER A 64 -13.07 7.89 13.00
N GLY A 65 -12.91 8.40 14.22
CA GLY A 65 -11.61 8.35 14.92
C GLY A 65 -11.09 6.93 15.13
N ASP A 66 -11.97 5.95 15.38
CA ASP A 66 -11.58 4.55 15.54
C ASP A 66 -11.19 3.89 14.22
N PHE A 67 -11.86 4.25 13.12
CA PHE A 67 -11.45 3.83 11.78
C PHE A 67 -10.05 4.37 11.46
N ALA A 68 -9.82 5.67 11.66
CA ALA A 68 -8.52 6.29 11.41
C ALA A 68 -7.39 5.63 12.20
N LYS A 69 -7.60 5.39 13.50
CA LYS A 69 -6.61 4.69 14.35
C LYS A 69 -6.29 3.29 13.83
N LYS A 70 -7.32 2.49 13.51
CA LYS A 70 -7.12 1.12 13.01
C LYS A 70 -6.37 1.11 11.68
N THR A 71 -6.73 2.00 10.76
CA THR A 71 -6.07 2.14 9.46
C THR A 71 -4.60 2.54 9.62
N LEU A 72 -4.29 3.55 10.43
CA LEU A 72 -2.91 4.01 10.65
C LEU A 72 -2.04 2.96 11.36
N SER A 73 -2.60 2.22 12.32
CA SER A 73 -1.90 1.10 12.98
C SER A 73 -1.60 -0.02 11.98
N ARG A 74 -2.59 -0.45 11.18
CA ARG A 74 -2.40 -1.47 10.14
C ARG A 74 -1.36 -1.03 9.11
N LEU A 75 -1.39 0.24 8.70
CA LEU A 75 -0.40 0.80 7.79
C LEU A 75 1.02 0.74 8.38
N ALA A 76 1.20 1.13 9.65
CA ALA A 76 2.50 1.09 10.33
C ALA A 76 3.04 -0.34 10.47
N GLU A 77 2.18 -1.33 10.69
CA GLU A 77 2.55 -2.73 10.77
C GLU A 77 2.99 -3.29 9.40
N MET A 78 2.26 -2.97 8.34
CA MET A 78 2.42 -3.60 7.03
C MET A 78 3.41 -2.88 6.09
N ALA A 79 3.59 -1.56 6.24
CA ALA A 79 4.43 -0.76 5.36
C ALA A 79 5.86 -0.62 5.89
N ASP A 80 6.84 -0.61 4.97
CA ASP A 80 8.18 -0.12 5.27
C ASP A 80 8.16 1.39 5.56
N GLU A 81 9.23 1.89 6.14
CA GLU A 81 9.30 3.28 6.57
C GLU A 81 9.11 4.27 5.41
N GLN A 82 9.67 3.96 4.23
CA GLN A 82 9.61 4.82 3.06
C GLN A 82 8.18 4.86 2.49
N ALA A 83 7.55 3.69 2.38
CA ALA A 83 6.17 3.53 1.96
C ALA A 83 5.19 4.21 2.91
N TYR A 84 5.39 4.04 4.22
CA TYR A 84 4.59 4.71 5.25
C TYR A 84 4.66 6.23 5.09
N ARG A 85 5.88 6.78 4.96
CA ARG A 85 6.10 8.22 4.77
C ARG A 85 5.48 8.73 3.46
N GLN A 86 5.46 7.93 2.40
CA GLN A 86 4.83 8.31 1.14
C GLN A 86 3.31 8.36 1.25
N LEU A 87 2.70 7.36 1.90
CA LEU A 87 1.26 7.25 2.04
C LEU A 87 0.65 8.25 3.04
N THR A 88 1.43 8.73 4.02
CA THR A 88 0.97 9.65 5.08
C THR A 88 1.30 11.13 4.83
N LYS A 89 1.84 11.47 3.66
CA LYS A 89 2.11 12.86 3.24
C LYS A 89 0.87 13.65 2.81
N VAL A 90 -0.31 13.03 2.90
CA VAL A 90 -1.62 13.65 2.61
C VAL A 90 -2.03 14.70 3.62
#